data_AF-W6Q1W3-F1
#
_entry.id   AF-W6Q1W3-F1
#
_cell.length_a   1.000
_cell.length_b   1.000
_cell.length_c   1.000
_cell.angle_alpha   90.00
_cell.angle_beta   90.00
_cell.angle_gamma   90.00
#
_symmetry.space_group_name_H-M   'P 1'
#
loop_
_entity.id
_entity.type
_entity.pdbx_description
1 polymer ?
#
loop_
_entity_poly.entity_id
_entity_poly.type
_entity_poly.pdbx_seq_one_letter_code
_entity_poly.pdbx_strand_id
1 'polypeptide(L)'
;MNQTYSAGSCHVHDRMRLRKPHLKDNLPTQLCLLCNRAFCIDHEGKEDGVCEINHETYYRNHPDKQEYLFRTYGEWEKECEKMKADDMSGIQ
;
A
#
# COMPACT_ATOMS: atom_id res chain seq x y z
N MET A 1 8.46 15.38 19.20
CA MET A 1 8.72 13.94 19.45
C MET A 1 8.15 13.20 18.26
N ASN A 2 8.96 12.91 17.24
CA ASN A 2 8.47 12.29 16.00
C ASN A 2 8.52 10.77 16.18
N GLN A 3 7.44 10.19 16.67
CA GLN A 3 7.28 8.73 16.69
C GLN A 3 7.22 8.26 15.24
N THR A 4 8.29 7.63 14.77
CA THR A 4 8.34 6.90 13.52
C THR A 4 7.57 5.59 13.71
N TYR A 5 6.26 5.64 13.55
CA TYR A 5 5.41 4.45 13.55
C TYR A 5 5.73 3.63 12.30
N SER A 6 6.44 2.52 12.47
CA SER A 6 6.61 1.51 11.41
C SER A 6 5.26 0.81 11.20
N ALA A 7 4.75 0.86 9.97
CA ALA A 7 3.46 0.26 9.60
C ALA A 7 3.41 -1.28 9.68
N GLY A 8 4.49 -1.92 10.14
CA GLY A 8 4.68 -3.36 10.14
C GLY A 8 5.86 -3.78 9.26
N SER A 9 5.98 -5.09 9.04
CA SER A 9 7.07 -5.65 8.24
C SER A 9 6.86 -5.43 6.75
N CYS A 10 7.94 -5.20 6.00
CA CYS A 10 7.86 -5.08 4.56
C CYS A 10 7.42 -6.41 3.93
N HIS A 11 6.24 -6.41 3.32
CA HIS A 11 5.67 -7.63 2.73
C HIS A 11 6.49 -8.19 1.56
N VAL A 12 7.30 -7.36 0.89
CA VAL A 12 8.24 -7.83 -0.14
C VAL A 12 9.37 -8.62 0.51
N HIS A 13 9.98 -8.07 1.57
CA HIS A 13 10.97 -8.80 2.33
C HIS A 13 10.39 -10.06 2.99
N ASP A 14 9.14 -10.07 3.45
CA ASP A 14 8.49 -11.29 3.95
C ASP A 14 8.52 -12.40 2.91
N ARG A 15 8.17 -12.08 1.67
CA ARG A 15 8.25 -13.03 0.55
C ARG A 15 9.68 -13.45 0.26
N MET A 16 10.65 -12.53 0.32
CA MET A 16 12.06 -12.85 0.10
C MET A 16 12.67 -13.69 1.23
N ARG A 17 12.23 -13.49 2.47
CA ARG A 17 12.68 -14.23 3.66
C ARG A 17 12.37 -15.72 3.59
N LEU A 18 11.36 -16.12 2.80
CA LEU A 18 11.12 -17.53 2.48
C LEU A 18 12.34 -18.23 1.85
N ARG A 19 13.21 -17.46 1.17
CA ARG A 19 14.47 -17.96 0.56
C ARG A 19 15.73 -17.41 1.22
N LYS A 20 15.66 -16.23 1.84
CA LYS A 20 16.78 -15.53 2.48
C LYS A 20 16.37 -15.03 3.88
N PRO A 21 16.35 -15.90 4.90
CA PRO A 21 15.76 -15.58 6.22
C PRO A 21 16.39 -14.39 6.94
N HIS A 22 17.63 -14.04 6.61
CA HIS A 22 18.39 -12.98 7.27
C HIS A 22 18.10 -11.57 6.71
N LEU A 23 17.27 -11.44 5.66
CA LEU A 23 16.90 -10.14 5.11
C LEU A 23 16.10 -9.33 6.13
N LYS A 24 16.57 -8.10 6.37
CA LYS A 24 15.94 -7.15 7.30
C LYS A 24 15.22 -6.08 6.51
N ASP A 25 14.15 -5.56 7.11
CA ASP A 25 13.45 -4.40 6.55
C ASP A 25 14.28 -3.14 6.73
N ASN A 26 14.22 -2.26 5.74
CA ASN A 26 14.77 -0.91 5.86
C ASN A 26 13.67 0.02 6.40
N LEU A 27 13.89 0.58 7.60
CA LEU A 27 12.92 1.47 8.24
C LEU A 27 13.10 2.92 7.74
N PRO A 28 12.03 3.74 7.71
CA PRO A 28 10.67 3.40 8.11
C PRO A 28 9.93 2.56 7.04
N THR A 29 8.92 1.83 7.50
CA THR A 29 7.92 1.21 6.60
C THR A 29 6.63 2.00 6.61
N GLN A 30 5.97 2.06 5.45
CA GLN A 30 4.69 2.74 5.25
C GLN A 30 3.66 1.79 4.60
N LEU A 31 2.37 2.14 4.67
CA LEU A 31 1.29 1.36 4.05
C LEU A 31 1.14 1.70 2.57
N CYS A 32 1.05 0.68 1.71
CA CYS A 32 0.75 0.87 0.30
C CYS A 32 -0.68 1.39 0.10
N LEU A 33 -0.83 2.48 -0.64
CA LEU A 33 -2.13 3.07 -0.97
C LEU A 33 -3.06 2.10 -1.72
N LEU A 34 -2.51 1.18 -2.51
CA LEU A 34 -3.30 0.30 -3.38
C LEU A 34 -3.61 -1.07 -2.75
N CYS A 35 -2.74 -1.56 -1.86
CA CYS A 35 -2.93 -2.90 -1.29
C CYS A 35 -2.86 -3.00 0.23
N ASN A 36 -2.75 -1.84 0.91
CA ASN A 36 -2.76 -1.72 2.38
C ASN A 36 -1.77 -2.63 3.11
N ARG A 37 -0.67 -2.99 2.45
CA ARG A 37 0.42 -3.78 3.04
C ARG A 37 1.63 -2.88 3.27
N ALA A 38 2.32 -3.12 4.39
CA ALA A 38 3.51 -2.39 4.72
C ALA A 38 4.66 -2.68 3.74
N PHE A 39 5.43 -1.66 3.39
CA PHE A 39 6.63 -1.77 2.57
C PHE A 39 7.69 -0.75 3.03
N CYS A 40 8.95 -1.07 2.79
CA CYS A 40 10.08 -0.17 3.06
C CYS A 40 10.45 0.65 1.83
N ILE A 41 11.25 1.70 2.03
CA ILE A 41 11.71 2.60 0.97
C ILE A 41 12.37 1.88 -0.21
N ASP A 42 13.13 0.81 0.03
CA ASP A 42 13.77 0.02 -1.03
C ASP A 42 12.80 -0.70 -1.96
N HIS A 43 11.54 -0.85 -1.54
CA HIS A 43 10.49 -1.54 -2.27
C HIS A 43 9.35 -0.59 -2.63
N GLU A 44 9.65 0.71 -2.72
CA GLU A 44 8.76 1.69 -3.31
C GLU A 44 8.70 1.52 -4.83
N GLY A 45 7.48 1.65 -5.37
CA GLY A 45 7.18 1.55 -6.78
C GLY A 45 7.45 2.87 -7.52
N LYS A 46 6.76 3.06 -8.65
CA LYS A 46 6.92 4.28 -9.43
C LYS A 46 6.13 5.45 -8.84
N GLU A 47 4.99 5.13 -8.26
CA GLU A 47 4.08 6.05 -7.61
C GLU A 47 4.40 6.16 -6.11
N ASP A 48 4.43 7.39 -5.60
CA ASP A 48 4.68 7.67 -4.18
C ASP A 48 3.65 6.96 -3.30
N GLY A 49 4.12 6.31 -2.23
CA GLY A 49 3.25 5.57 -1.32
C GLY A 49 2.71 4.25 -1.89
N VAL A 50 3.21 3.78 -3.05
CA VAL A 50 2.85 2.50 -3.64
C VAL A 50 4.04 1.55 -3.63
N CYS A 51 3.85 0.31 -3.21
CA CYS A 51 4.94 -0.68 -3.23
C CYS A 51 5.24 -1.20 -4.64
N GLU A 52 6.42 -1.79 -4.85
CA GLU A 52 6.91 -2.21 -6.18
C GLU A 52 6.21 -3.42 -6.83
N ILE A 53 5.21 -4.04 -6.17
CA ILE A 53 4.56 -5.23 -6.72
C ILE A 53 3.67 -4.89 -7.91
N ASN A 54 3.39 -5.90 -8.75
CA ASN A 54 2.39 -5.78 -9.80
C ASN A 54 0.96 -5.80 -9.21
N HIS A 55 0.40 -4.62 -8.96
CA HIS A 55 -0.93 -4.45 -8.38
C HIS A 55 -2.05 -4.97 -9.28
N GLU A 56 -1.93 -4.84 -10.60
CA GLU A 56 -2.94 -5.40 -11.51
C GLU A 56 -3.07 -6.91 -11.36
N THR A 57 -1.94 -7.60 -11.30
CA THR A 57 -1.90 -9.06 -11.12
C THR A 57 -2.39 -9.43 -9.72
N TYR A 58 -1.96 -8.69 -8.69
CA TYR A 58 -2.42 -8.93 -7.33
C TYR A 58 -3.94 -8.77 -7.20
N TYR A 59 -4.52 -7.72 -7.76
CA TYR A 59 -5.96 -7.47 -7.76
C TYR A 59 -6.75 -8.59 -8.43
N ARG A 60 -6.29 -9.08 -9.59
CA ARG A 60 -6.94 -10.20 -10.32
C ARG A 60 -6.90 -11.52 -9.54
N ASN A 61 -5.83 -11.76 -8.79
CA ASN A 61 -5.64 -12.98 -8.01
C ASN A 61 -6.36 -12.97 -6.65
N HIS A 62 -6.88 -11.81 -6.23
CA HIS A 62 -7.54 -11.64 -4.92
C HIS A 62 -8.94 -11.04 -5.08
N PRO A 63 -9.87 -11.75 -5.76
CA PRO A 63 -11.25 -11.28 -5.94
C PRO A 63 -11.98 -11.08 -4.61
N ASP A 64 -11.64 -11.85 -3.58
CA ASP A 64 -12.15 -11.75 -2.20
C ASP A 64 -11.74 -10.46 -1.48
N LYS A 65 -10.79 -9.71 -2.04
CA LYS A 65 -10.19 -8.52 -1.42
C LYS A 65 -10.45 -7.23 -2.19
N GLN A 66 -11.13 -7.31 -3.33
CA GLN A 66 -11.31 -6.17 -4.24
C GLN A 66 -12.12 -5.01 -3.63
N GLU A 67 -12.82 -5.24 -2.52
CA GLU A 67 -13.49 -4.19 -1.75
C GLU A 67 -12.53 -3.13 -1.19
N TYR A 68 -11.29 -3.51 -0.88
CA TYR A 68 -10.29 -2.64 -0.23
C TYR A 68 -8.94 -2.60 -0.96
N LEU A 69 -8.90 -3.12 -2.19
CA LEU A 69 -7.72 -3.06 -3.05
C LEU A 69 -8.03 -2.18 -4.27
N PHE A 70 -7.03 -1.43 -4.70
CA PHE A 70 -7.06 -0.71 -5.96
C PHE A 70 -6.17 -1.39 -6.98
N ARG A 71 -6.65 -1.48 -8.23
CA ARG A 71 -5.88 -2.08 -9.32
C ARG A 71 -4.78 -1.12 -9.80
N THR A 72 -5.08 0.18 -9.81
CA THR A 72 -4.19 1.24 -10.29
C THR A 72 -4.25 2.47 -9.39
N TYR A 73 -3.20 3.31 -9.44
CA TYR A 73 -3.16 4.57 -8.70
C TYR A 73 -4.30 5.52 -9.06
N GLY A 74 -4.67 5.61 -10.34
CA GLY A 74 -5.77 6.46 -10.80
C GLY A 74 -7.15 6.00 -10.32
N GLU A 75 -7.33 4.73 -9.93
CA GLU A 75 -8.57 4.30 -9.26
C GLU A 75 -8.61 4.78 -7.81
N TRP A 76 -7.50 4.64 -7.07
CA TRP A 76 -7.36 5.14 -5.71
C TRP A 76 -7.56 6.65 -5.64
N GLU A 77 -6.96 7.41 -6.56
CA GLU A 77 -7.05 8.87 -6.63
C GLU A 77 -8.51 9.33 -6.77
N LYS A 78 -9.28 8.71 -7.68
CA LYS A 78 -10.70 9.01 -7.87
C LYS A 78 -11.55 8.74 -6.64
N GLU A 79 -11.30 7.63 -5.94
CA GLU A 79 -12.03 7.34 -4.69
C GLU A 79 -11.66 8.34 -3.59
N CYS A 80 -10.40 8.74 -3.49
CA CYS A 80 -9.95 9.79 -2.57
C CYS A 80 -10.62 11.15 -2.87
N GLU A 81 -10.76 11.50 -4.15
CA GLU A 81 -11.48 12.70 -4.59
C GLU A 81 -12.97 12.64 -4.24
N LYS A 82 -13.63 11.49 -4.45
CA LYS A 82 -15.04 11.29 -4.07
C LYS A 82 -15.25 11.43 -2.58
N MET A 83 -14.41 10.77 -1.76
CA MET A 83 -14.49 10.88 -0.29
C MET A 83 -14.36 12.33 0.18
N LYS A 84 -13.49 13.13 -0.44
CA LYS A 84 -13.36 14.57 -0.13
C LYS A 84 -14.58 15.38 -0.56
N ALA A 85 -15.19 15.04 -1.69
CA ALA A 85 -16.40 15.71 -2.16
C ALA A 85 -17.61 15.42 -1.27
N ASP A 86 -17.74 14.18 -0.80
CA ASP A 86 -18.85 13.75 0.06
C ASP A 86 -18.78 14.40 1.45
N ASP A 87 -17.58 14.51 2.05
CA ASP A 87 -17.35 15.18 3.35
C ASP A 87 -17.75 16.67 3.31
N MET A 88 -17.59 17.32 2.15
CA MET A 88 -17.98 18.73 1.94
C MET A 88 -19.48 18.94 1.69
N SER A 89 -20.27 17.86 1.56
CA SER A 89 -21.71 17.91 1.31
C SER A 89 -22.57 17.63 2.57
N GLY A 90 -21.94 17.29 3.69
CA GLY A 90 -22.60 16.94 4.96
C GLY A 90 -23.01 18.11 5.86
N ILE A 91 -22.92 19.36 5.38
CA ILE A 91 -23.41 20.55 6.10
C ILE A 91 -24.59 21.12 5.30
N GLN A 92 -25.80 20.61 5.55
CA GLN A 92 -27.06 21.28 5.21
C GLN A 92 -27.99 21.26 6.41
#